data_AF-A0A520AB47-F1
#
_entry.id   AF-A0A520AB47-F1
#
_cell.length_a   1.000
_cell.length_b   1.000
_cell.length_c   1.000
_cell.angle_alpha   90.00
_cell.angle_beta   90.00
_cell.angle_gamma   90.00
#
_symmetry.space_group_name_H-M   'P 1'
#
loop_
_entity.id
_entity.type
_entity.pdbx_description
1 polymer ?
#
loop_
_entity_poly.entity_id
_entity_poly.type
_entity_poly.pdbx_seq_one_letter_code
_entity_poly.pdbx_strand_id
1 'polypeptide(L)'
;ACQTCSLKPQCTSGSRRTIDRWENEAVLERMAERLVARPDLLDKRRETVEHPFGSIKQWMNQGAFLMRGLANVNAEFSLTALAYNLRRAINILGIPALLRAVQA
;
A
#
# COMPACT_ATOMS: atom_id res chain seq x y z
N ALA A 1 -41.34 9.06 4.84
CA ALA A 1 -40.86 7.75 5.31
C ALA A 1 -40.27 7.81 6.72
N CYS A 2 -39.20 8.57 7.00
CA CYS A 2 -38.56 8.54 8.33
C CYS A 2 -39.40 9.08 9.51
N GLN A 3 -40.27 10.08 9.29
CA GLN A 3 -41.05 10.68 10.39
C GLN A 3 -42.16 9.77 10.93
N THR A 4 -42.73 8.92 10.09
CA THR A 4 -43.80 7.98 10.43
C THR A 4 -43.29 6.53 10.60
N CYS A 5 -41.96 6.35 10.63
CA CYS A 5 -41.35 5.04 10.78
C CYS A 5 -41.46 4.56 12.23
N SER A 6 -42.05 3.38 12.45
CA SER A 6 -42.19 2.75 13.77
C SER A 6 -40.85 2.42 14.45
N LEU A 7 -39.79 2.23 13.66
CA LEU A 7 -38.44 1.97 14.15
C LEU A 7 -37.65 3.25 14.46
N LYS A 8 -38.22 4.45 14.25
CA LYS A 8 -37.54 5.72 14.51
C LYS A 8 -36.94 5.82 15.92
N PRO A 9 -37.63 5.44 17.02
CA PRO A 9 -37.06 5.49 18.37
C PRO A 9 -35.77 4.67 18.54
N GLN A 10 -35.58 3.62 17.72
CA GLN A 10 -34.39 2.77 17.74
C GLN A 10 -33.33 3.21 16.72
N CYS A 11 -33.67 4.11 15.79
CA CYS A 11 -32.85 4.44 14.63
C CYS A 11 -32.13 5.80 14.76
N THR A 12 -32.79 6.85 15.25
CA THR A 12 -32.20 8.19 15.41
C THR A 12 -33.04 9.05 16.35
N SER A 13 -32.38 9.90 17.14
CA SER A 13 -33.02 10.93 17.97
C SER A 13 -33.42 12.17 17.15
N GLY A 14 -32.95 12.32 15.92
CA GLY A 14 -33.24 13.45 15.04
C GLY A 14 -34.62 13.38 14.37
N SER A 15 -34.99 14.46 13.67
CA SER A 15 -36.21 14.49 12.85
C SER A 15 -36.16 13.48 11.70
N ARG A 16 -34.96 13.21 11.17
CA ARG A 16 -34.67 12.21 10.15
C ARG A 16 -33.25 11.65 10.34
N ARG A 17 -33.00 10.43 9.86
CA ARG A 17 -31.65 9.89 9.73
C ARG A 17 -30.99 10.52 8.51
N THR A 18 -29.80 11.09 8.70
CA THR A 18 -28.90 11.46 7.60
C THR A 18 -27.82 10.40 7.50
N ILE A 19 -27.48 10.00 6.28
CA ILE A 19 -26.39 9.08 5.99
C ILE A 19 -25.52 9.78 4.97
N ASP A 20 -24.27 10.03 5.34
CA ASP A 20 -23.29 10.56 4.42
C ASP A 20 -22.53 9.39 3.82
N ARG A 21 -22.54 9.32 2.49
CA ARG A 21 -21.90 8.26 1.72
C ARG A 21 -20.97 8.88 0.70
N TRP A 22 -19.73 8.41 0.64
CA TRP A 22 -18.84 8.85 -0.43
C TRP A 22 -19.29 8.24 -1.76
N GLU A 23 -19.11 8.97 -2.86
CA GLU A 23 -19.46 8.51 -4.21
C GLU A 23 -18.86 7.13 -4.51
N ASN A 24 -17.64 6.89 -4.02
CA ASN A 24 -16.90 5.64 -4.22
C ASN A 24 -16.74 4.80 -2.93
N GLU A 25 -17.64 4.94 -1.95
CA GLU A 25 -17.55 4.20 -0.67
C GLU A 25 -17.53 2.68 -0.88
N ALA A 26 -18.23 2.18 -1.90
CA ALA A 26 -18.21 0.77 -2.27
C ALA A 26 -16.79 0.22 -2.53
N VAL A 27 -15.83 1.07 -2.93
CA VAL A 27 -14.42 0.67 -3.09
C VAL A 27 -13.78 0.38 -1.73
N LEU A 28 -14.07 1.22 -0.73
CA LEU A 28 -13.59 1.06 0.64
C LEU A 28 -14.24 -0.15 1.33
N GLU A 29 -15.54 -0.36 1.13
CA GLU A 29 -16.25 -1.55 1.63
C GLU A 29 -15.63 -2.84 1.09
N ARG A 30 -15.41 -2.93 -0.24
CA ARG A 30 -14.72 -4.09 -0.85
C ARG A 30 -13.28 -4.26 -0.36
N MET A 31 -12.58 -3.17 0.00
CA MET A 31 -11.27 -3.26 0.64
C MET A 31 -11.40 -3.84 2.05
N ALA A 32 -12.33 -3.33 2.85
CA ALA A 32 -12.57 -3.78 4.21
C ALA A 32 -12.93 -5.27 4.27
N GLU A 33 -13.83 -5.74 3.40
CA GLU A 33 -14.16 -7.17 3.28
C GLU A 33 -12.93 -8.03 2.99
N ARG A 34 -12.05 -7.59 2.07
CA ARG A 34 -10.81 -8.31 1.73
C ARG A 34 -9.81 -8.35 2.88
N LEU A 35 -9.79 -7.33 3.73
CA LEU A 35 -8.92 -7.24 4.90
C LEU A 35 -9.45 -8.08 6.06
N VAL A 36 -10.77 -8.07 6.29
CA VAL A 36 -11.41 -8.96 7.27
C VAL A 36 -11.14 -10.42 6.93
N ALA A 37 -11.25 -10.80 5.65
CA ALA A 37 -10.97 -12.15 5.20
C ALA A 37 -9.48 -12.56 5.33
N ARG A 38 -8.56 -11.59 5.42
CA ARG A 38 -7.10 -11.81 5.46
C ARG A 38 -6.42 -10.77 6.37
N PRO A 39 -6.56 -10.93 7.70
CA PRO A 39 -6.12 -9.92 8.67
C PRO A 39 -4.60 -9.73 8.69
N ASP A 40 -3.83 -10.73 8.29
CA ASP A 40 -2.37 -10.75 8.25
C ASP A 40 -1.77 -9.91 7.12
N LEU A 41 -2.56 -9.49 6.13
CA LEU A 41 -2.05 -8.77 4.95
C LEU A 41 -1.44 -7.42 5.29
N LEU A 42 -1.99 -6.70 6.26
CA LEU A 42 -1.47 -5.38 6.63
C LEU A 42 -0.11 -5.49 7.34
N ASP A 43 0.03 -6.48 8.22
CA ASP A 43 1.31 -6.75 8.88
C ASP A 43 2.38 -7.18 7.87
N LYS A 44 2.04 -8.12 6.98
CA LYS A 44 2.93 -8.53 5.88
C LYS A 44 3.31 -7.33 5.01
N ARG A 45 2.36 -6.48 4.64
CA ARG A 45 2.63 -5.28 3.83
C ARG A 45 3.64 -4.36 4.52
N ARG A 46 3.43 -4.07 5.81
CA ARG A 46 4.35 -3.25 6.62
C ARG A 46 5.76 -3.82 6.63
N GLU A 47 5.89 -5.12 6.79
CA GLU A 47 7.17 -5.82 6.89
C GLU A 47 7.89 -5.97 5.55
N THR A 48 7.14 -6.25 4.47
CA THR A 48 7.74 -6.61 3.19
C THR A 48 7.92 -5.42 2.25
N VAL A 49 6.94 -4.51 2.14
CA VAL A 49 6.93 -3.49 1.07
C VAL A 49 7.08 -2.06 1.58
N GLU A 50 6.52 -1.73 2.75
CA GLU A 50 6.52 -0.32 3.19
C GLU A 50 7.92 0.21 3.45
N HIS A 51 8.79 -0.60 4.07
CA HIS A 51 10.18 -0.21 4.29
C HIS A 51 10.95 0.00 2.96
N PRO A 52 10.95 -0.93 1.98
CA PRO A 52 11.55 -0.67 0.66
C PRO A 52 11.06 0.60 -0.03
N PHE A 53 9.75 0.80 -0.09
CA PHE A 53 9.19 1.99 -0.75
C PHE A 53 9.53 3.27 0.01
N GLY A 54 9.57 3.24 1.35
CA GLY A 54 10.02 4.36 2.17
C GLY A 54 11.50 4.71 1.91
N SER A 55 12.37 3.71 1.86
CA SER A 55 13.79 3.89 1.52
C SER A 55 13.98 4.47 0.13
N ILE A 56 13.32 3.91 -0.88
CA ILE A 56 13.44 4.39 -2.26
C ILE A 56 12.96 5.85 -2.37
N LYS A 57 11.77 6.15 -1.86
CA LYS A 57 11.19 7.49 -2.01
C LYS A 57 11.95 8.55 -1.22
N GLN A 58 12.28 8.27 0.04
CA GLN A 58 12.86 9.27 0.95
C GLN A 58 14.38 9.29 0.92
N TRP A 59 15.03 8.13 0.99
CA TRP A 59 16.49 8.03 1.13
C TRP A 59 17.23 8.00 -0.20
N MET A 60 16.60 7.46 -1.25
CA MET A 60 17.15 7.51 -2.62
C MET A 60 16.61 8.70 -3.42
N ASN A 61 15.79 9.56 -2.80
CA ASN A 61 15.16 10.74 -3.43
C ASN A 61 14.38 10.40 -4.72
N GLN A 62 13.82 9.19 -4.81
CA GLN A 62 13.03 8.70 -5.94
C GLN A 62 11.52 8.87 -5.66
N GLY A 63 11.14 10.11 -5.32
CA GLY A 63 9.75 10.48 -5.05
C GLY A 63 8.92 10.74 -6.31
N ALA A 64 9.59 11.09 -7.41
CA ALA A 64 9.00 11.34 -8.72
C ALA A 64 9.88 10.72 -9.83
N PHE A 65 9.24 10.28 -10.91
CA PHE A 65 9.95 9.77 -12.08
C PHE A 65 10.41 10.90 -12.98
N LEU A 66 11.60 10.75 -13.55
CA LEU A 66 12.16 11.67 -14.53
C LEU A 66 11.65 11.38 -15.94
N MET A 67 11.36 10.10 -16.22
CA MET A 67 10.93 9.64 -17.53
C MET A 67 9.42 9.77 -17.74
N ARG A 68 9.02 9.79 -19.02
CA ARG A 68 7.61 9.79 -19.44
C ARG A 68 7.28 8.55 -20.25
N GLY A 69 6.04 8.09 -20.13
CA GLY A 69 5.54 6.87 -20.77
C GLY A 69 5.88 5.61 -19.97
N LEU A 70 4.97 4.63 -19.99
CA LEU A 70 5.06 3.45 -19.12
C LEU A 70 6.35 2.64 -19.34
N ALA A 71 6.79 2.46 -20.58
CA ALA A 71 8.00 1.70 -20.88
C ALA A 71 9.24 2.33 -20.21
N ASN A 72 9.41 3.65 -20.33
CA ASN A 72 10.56 4.35 -19.78
C ASN A 72 10.49 4.45 -18.25
N VAL A 73 9.31 4.71 -17.69
CA VAL A 73 9.08 4.74 -16.23
C VAL A 73 9.36 3.36 -15.61
N ASN A 74 8.95 2.28 -16.28
CA ASN A 74 9.24 0.92 -15.81
C ASN A 74 10.75 0.64 -15.83
N ALA A 75 11.48 1.09 -16.85
CA ALA A 75 12.92 0.96 -16.90
C ALA A 75 13.61 1.75 -15.75
N GLU A 76 13.20 3.00 -15.54
CA GLU A 76 13.70 3.84 -14.43
C GLU A 76 13.45 3.19 -13.06
N PHE A 77 12.23 2.69 -12.82
CA PHE A 77 11.91 2.01 -11.57
C PHE A 77 12.67 0.69 -11.41
N SER A 78 12.87 -0.07 -12.49
CA SER A 78 13.62 -1.32 -12.46
C SER A 78 15.08 -1.10 -12.04
N LEU A 79 15.72 -0.04 -12.56
CA LEU A 79 17.08 0.34 -12.16
C LEU A 79 17.13 0.76 -10.69
N THR A 80 16.14 1.54 -10.24
CA THR A 80 16.01 1.95 -8.83
C THR A 80 15.85 0.75 -7.90
N ALA A 81 14.97 -0.19 -8.25
CA ALA A 81 14.74 -1.41 -7.49
C ALA A 81 15.98 -2.31 -7.45
N LEU A 82 16.71 -2.43 -8.57
CA LEU A 82 17.96 -3.18 -8.64
C LEU A 82 19.01 -2.57 -7.70
N ALA A 83 19.20 -1.25 -7.74
CA ALA A 83 20.14 -0.56 -6.87
C ALA A 83 19.78 -0.72 -5.38
N TYR A 84 18.49 -0.59 -5.04
CA TYR A 84 18.00 -0.83 -3.68
C TYR A 84 18.28 -2.27 -3.22
N ASN A 85 17.94 -3.26 -4.06
CA ASN A 85 18.12 -4.67 -3.74
C ASN A 85 19.59 -5.02 -3.53
N LEU A 86 20.49 -4.53 -4.38
CA LEU A 86 21.93 -4.73 -4.22
C LEU A 86 22.45 -4.10 -2.92
N ARG A 87 22.06 -2.84 -2.63
CA ARG A 87 22.47 -2.18 -1.39
C ARG A 87 21.95 -2.91 -0.15
N ARG A 88 20.71 -3.39 -0.18
CA ARG A 88 20.11 -4.16 0.91
C ARG A 88 20.79 -5.51 1.09
N ALA A 89 21.06 -6.22 0.00
CA ALA A 89 21.75 -7.51 0.03
C ALA A 89 23.17 -7.36 0.60
N ILE A 90 23.90 -6.32 0.19
CA ILE A 90 25.23 -6.01 0.73
C ILE A 90 25.15 -5.73 2.24
N ASN A 91 24.16 -4.95 2.69
CA ASN A 91 24.01 -4.63 4.11
C ASN A 91 23.65 -5.84 4.98
N ILE A 92 22.85 -6.78 4.46
CA ILE A 92 22.39 -7.96 5.21
C ILE A 92 23.42 -9.10 5.17
N LEU A 93 23.97 -9.39 3.99
CA LEU A 93 24.79 -10.59 3.74
C LEU A 93 26.29 -10.27 3.71
N GLY A 94 26.67 -9.04 3.37
CA GLY A 94 28.04 -8.64 3.10
C GLY A 94 28.53 -9.04 1.70
N ILE A 95 29.49 -8.26 1.18
CA ILE A 95 30.10 -8.50 -0.13
C ILE A 95 30.71 -9.91 -0.26
N PRO A 96 31.44 -10.45 0.73
CA PRO A 96 32.06 -11.78 0.58
C PRO A 96 31.04 -12.91 0.38
N ALA A 97 29.89 -12.85 1.05
CA ALA A 97 28.84 -13.85 0.91
C ALA A 97 28.19 -13.80 -0.48
N LEU A 98 27.98 -12.58 -1.01
CA LEU A 98 27.45 -12.38 -2.35
C LEU A 98 28.39 -12.92 -3.44
N LEU A 99 29.69 -12.64 -3.34
CA LEU A 99 30.67 -13.13 -4.31
C LEU A 99 30.71 -14.66 -4.35
N ARG A 100 30.65 -15.32 -3.18
CA ARG A 100 30.57 -16.79 -3.12
C ARG A 100 29.30 -17.33 -3.78
N ALA A 101 28.15 -16.65 -3.59
CA ALA A 101 26.89 -17.09 -4.17
C ALA A 101 26.84 -17.00 -5.70
N VAL A 102 27.57 -16.05 -6.31
CA VAL A 102 27.63 -15.88 -7.78
C VAL A 102 28.59 -16.87 -8.44
N GLN A 103 29.58 -17.37 -7.69
CA GLN A 103 30.59 -18.31 -8.18
C GLN A 103 30.14 -19.79 -8.11
N ALA A 104 29.07 -20.07 -7.37
CA ALA A 104 28.46 -21.40 -7.26
C ALA A 104 27.47 -21.67 -8.40
#